data_AF-A0AAN4TYZ3-F1
#
_entry.id   AF-A0AAN4TYZ3-F1
#
_cell.length_a   1.000
_cell.length_b   1.000
_cell.length_c   1.000
_cell.angle_alpha   90.00
_cell.angle_beta   90.00
_cell.angle_gamma   90.00
#
_symmetry.space_group_name_H-M   'P 1'
#
loop_
_entity.id
_entity.type
_entity.pdbx_description
1 polymer ?
#
loop_
_entity_poly.entity_id
_entity_poly.type
_entity_poly.pdbx_seq_one_letter_code
_entity_poly.pdbx_strand_id
1 'polypeptide(L)'
;MYRRRRIVVGVALVLVLALIVFCVYSLGRGVGAINTAIHHDEVYAISRDTVPTPKKTSGVKDCSAKDLSLDLSSASQSVPVGGSLEFTAKIVHDGSDSCLVDGSDAGRVLTITSGQQTVYTSALCATDSRMLLMAKGDKDIQQLKWNADSNAALTECTDEADWPRVNAGTYVAQLSLKDHPKVKSDPVTFTVE
;
A
#
# COMPACT_ATOMS: atom_id res chain seq x y z
N MET A 1 -5.62 47.66 62.36
CA MET A 1 -6.19 46.84 61.26
C MET A 1 -5.17 45.83 60.68
N TYR A 2 -4.42 45.09 61.50
CA TYR A 2 -3.38 44.13 61.04
C TYR A 2 -3.61 42.67 61.47
N ARG A 3 -4.48 42.41 62.47
CA ARG A 3 -4.81 41.04 62.94
C ARG A 3 -5.87 40.32 62.09
N ARG A 4 -6.86 41.03 61.55
CA ARG A 4 -7.90 40.45 60.67
C ARG A 4 -7.33 39.88 59.36
N ARG A 5 -6.33 40.56 58.75
CA ARG A 5 -5.70 40.10 57.50
C ARG A 5 -4.90 38.80 57.67
N ARG A 6 -4.22 38.60 58.81
CA ARG A 6 -3.45 37.37 59.07
C ARG A 6 -4.34 36.15 59.32
N ILE A 7 -5.51 36.33 59.95
CA ILE A 7 -6.49 35.26 60.14
C ILE A 7 -7.10 34.88 58.78
N VAL A 8 -7.46 35.85 57.95
CA VAL A 8 -8.00 35.60 56.60
C VAL A 8 -6.97 34.86 55.72
N VAL A 9 -5.70 35.28 55.76
CA VAL A 9 -4.62 34.60 55.01
C VAL A 9 -4.37 33.20 55.57
N GLY A 10 -4.36 33.02 56.90
CA GLY A 10 -4.19 31.71 57.52
C GLY A 10 -5.32 30.74 57.17
N VAL A 11 -6.57 31.20 57.23
CA VAL A 11 -7.75 30.39 56.86
C VAL A 11 -7.76 30.08 55.36
N ALA A 12 -7.42 31.05 54.51
CA ALA A 12 -7.31 30.81 53.07
C ALA A 12 -6.23 29.77 52.73
N LEU A 13 -5.08 29.82 53.40
CA LEU A 13 -3.99 28.87 53.20
C LEU A 13 -4.38 27.45 53.65
N VAL A 14 -5.08 27.33 54.77
CA VAL A 14 -5.63 26.05 55.24
C VAL A 14 -6.67 25.49 54.27
N LEU A 15 -7.56 26.33 53.72
CA LEU A 15 -8.56 25.90 52.73
C LEU A 15 -7.92 25.44 51.42
N VAL A 16 -6.87 26.12 50.95
CA VAL A 16 -6.11 25.72 49.76
C VAL A 16 -5.40 24.38 49.99
N LEU A 17 -4.77 24.18 51.14
CA LEU A 17 -4.13 22.91 51.47
C LEU A 17 -5.15 21.77 51.55
N ALA A 18 -6.32 22.01 52.16
CA ALA A 18 -7.40 21.02 52.19
C ALA A 18 -7.92 20.67 50.79
N LEU A 19 -8.05 21.66 49.90
CA LEU A 19 -8.43 21.45 48.50
C LEU A 19 -7.40 20.64 47.72
N ILE A 20 -6.11 20.93 47.89
CA ILE A 20 -5.03 20.20 47.21
C ILE A 20 -5.03 18.73 47.67
N VAL A 21 -5.12 18.48 48.98
CA VAL A 21 -5.18 17.11 49.52
C VAL A 21 -6.42 16.37 49.01
N PHE A 22 -7.58 17.04 48.96
CA PHE A 22 -8.80 16.47 48.41
C PHE A 22 -8.68 16.15 46.91
N CYS A 23 -8.09 17.04 46.11
CA CYS A 23 -7.83 16.82 44.69
C CYS A 23 -6.87 15.66 44.44
N VAL A 24 -5.77 15.56 45.20
CA VAL A 24 -4.82 14.45 45.05
C VAL A 24 -5.48 13.12 45.45
N TYR A 25 -6.29 13.12 46.51
CA TYR A 25 -7.01 11.93 46.95
C TYR A 25 -8.11 11.50 45.95
N SER A 26 -8.87 12.44 45.38
CA SER A 26 -9.93 12.14 44.41
C SER A 26 -9.36 11.72 43.05
N LEU A 27 -8.32 12.39 42.56
CA LEU A 27 -7.63 12.00 41.33
C LEU A 27 -6.88 10.67 41.51
N GLY A 28 -6.23 10.45 42.66
CA GLY A 28 -5.57 9.17 42.96
C GLY A 28 -6.54 7.98 43.02
N ARG A 29 -7.78 8.20 43.46
CA ARG A 29 -8.85 7.19 43.42
C ARG A 29 -9.53 7.08 42.04
N GLY A 30 -9.52 8.14 41.24
CA GLY A 30 -10.15 8.17 39.92
C GLY A 30 -9.31 7.57 38.78
N VAL A 31 -7.98 7.69 38.85
CA VAL A 31 -7.08 7.21 37.78
C VAL A 31 -7.00 5.67 37.71
N GLY A 32 -7.37 4.96 38.77
CA GLY A 32 -7.38 3.48 38.79
C GLY A 32 -8.53 2.81 38.03
N ALA A 33 -9.56 3.55 37.61
CA ALA A 33 -10.74 2.99 36.94
C ALA A 33 -10.85 3.31 35.44
N ILE A 34 -10.01 4.22 34.92
CA ILE A 34 -10.06 4.67 33.51
C ILE A 34 -9.05 3.90 32.63
N ASN A 35 -8.02 3.29 33.22
CA ASN A 35 -7.03 2.51 32.47
C ASN A 35 -7.60 1.18 31.94
N THR A 36 -8.66 0.65 32.54
CA THR A 36 -9.27 -0.62 32.13
C THR A 36 -10.35 -0.47 31.07
N ALA A 37 -10.78 0.77 30.78
CA ALA A 37 -11.87 1.06 29.83
C ALA A 37 -11.39 1.55 28.45
N ILE A 38 -10.09 1.82 28.27
CA ILE A 38 -9.50 2.27 26.99
C ILE A 38 -8.88 1.11 26.18
N HIS A 39 -8.78 -0.11 26.74
CA HIS A 39 -8.24 -1.28 26.05
C HIS A 39 -9.29 -2.18 25.38
N HIS A 40 -10.48 -1.66 25.06
CA HIS A 40 -11.56 -2.48 24.49
C HIS A 40 -11.80 -2.29 22.97
N ASP A 41 -10.86 -1.68 22.25
CA ASP A 41 -10.93 -1.55 20.77
C ASP A 41 -10.39 -2.79 20.02
N GLU A 42 -10.02 -3.87 20.72
CA GLU A 42 -9.40 -5.05 20.08
C GLU A 42 -10.40 -6.19 19.76
N VAL A 43 -11.68 -6.06 20.11
CA VAL A 43 -12.66 -7.17 19.99
C VAL A 43 -13.42 -7.19 18.64
N TYR A 44 -13.24 -6.17 17.78
CA TYR A 44 -13.87 -6.12 16.45
C TYR A 44 -12.90 -6.05 15.28
N ALA A 45 -11.62 -6.40 15.49
CA ALA A 45 -10.78 -6.81 14.38
C ALA A 45 -11.35 -8.14 13.82
N ILE A 46 -12.32 -8.02 12.91
CA ILE A 46 -12.72 -9.09 12.01
C ILE A 46 -11.44 -9.50 11.29
N SER A 47 -10.75 -10.51 11.83
CA SER A 47 -9.69 -11.20 11.13
C SER A 47 -10.35 -11.77 9.89
N ARG A 48 -10.17 -11.08 8.76
CA ARG A 48 -10.51 -11.65 7.45
C ARG A 48 -9.54 -12.79 7.26
N ASP A 49 -9.98 -13.97 7.68
CA ASP A 49 -9.31 -15.21 7.35
C ASP A 49 -9.18 -15.24 5.83
N THR A 50 -7.95 -15.48 5.35
CA THR A 50 -7.67 -15.53 3.91
C THR A 50 -8.59 -16.55 3.29
N VAL A 51 -9.41 -16.10 2.32
CA VAL A 51 -10.31 -16.98 1.57
C VAL A 51 -9.50 -18.19 1.10
N PRO A 52 -9.95 -19.43 1.36
CA PRO A 52 -9.22 -20.62 0.95
C PRO A 52 -8.94 -20.55 -0.54
N THR A 53 -7.67 -20.69 -0.91
CA THR A 53 -7.27 -20.67 -2.32
C THR A 53 -8.06 -21.75 -3.06
N PRO A 54 -8.81 -21.41 -4.12
CA PRO A 54 -9.60 -22.39 -4.86
C PRO A 54 -8.73 -23.57 -5.27
N LYS A 55 -9.17 -24.80 -4.97
CA LYS A 55 -8.45 -25.99 -5.42
C LYS A 55 -8.50 -26.05 -6.95
N LYS A 56 -7.33 -26.11 -7.59
CA LYS A 56 -7.23 -26.30 -9.04
C LYS A 56 -8.00 -27.54 -9.49
N THR A 57 -8.97 -27.36 -10.38
CA THR A 57 -9.69 -28.45 -11.07
C THR A 57 -9.12 -28.74 -12.46
N SER A 58 -8.30 -27.82 -12.98
CA SER A 58 -7.66 -27.93 -14.30
C SER A 58 -6.42 -28.81 -14.23
N GLY A 59 -6.31 -29.77 -15.17
CA GLY A 59 -5.08 -30.54 -15.38
C GLY A 59 -3.95 -29.75 -16.06
N VAL A 60 -4.18 -28.48 -16.39
CA VAL A 60 -3.18 -27.61 -17.02
C VAL A 60 -2.24 -27.03 -15.95
N LYS A 61 -0.93 -27.20 -16.18
CA LYS A 61 0.13 -26.65 -15.32
C LYS A 61 0.18 -25.13 -15.36
N ASP A 62 0.75 -24.52 -14.32
CA ASP A 62 1.14 -23.11 -14.40
C ASP A 62 2.34 -22.94 -15.34
N CYS A 63 2.42 -21.77 -15.94
CA CYS A 63 3.57 -21.39 -16.73
C CYS A 63 4.79 -21.32 -15.82
N SER A 64 5.93 -21.76 -16.33
CA SER A 64 7.22 -21.57 -15.67
C SER A 64 7.94 -20.35 -16.24
N ALA A 65 8.98 -19.89 -15.54
CA ALA A 65 9.76 -18.72 -15.97
C ALA A 65 10.36 -18.82 -17.39
N LYS A 66 10.57 -20.03 -17.92
CA LYS A 66 11.08 -20.25 -19.28
C LYS A 66 10.00 -20.24 -20.36
N ASP A 67 8.72 -20.33 -19.96
CA ASP A 67 7.60 -20.40 -20.89
C ASP A 67 7.09 -19.00 -21.26
N LEU A 68 7.54 -17.95 -20.55
CA LEU A 68 7.03 -16.60 -20.67
C LEU A 68 8.15 -15.56 -20.80
N SER A 69 7.90 -14.54 -21.63
CA SER A 69 8.64 -13.28 -21.65
C SER A 69 7.69 -12.09 -21.48
N LEU A 70 8.25 -10.95 -21.08
CA LEU A 70 7.52 -9.71 -20.86
C LEU A 70 8.10 -8.59 -21.72
N ASP A 71 7.23 -7.82 -22.38
CA ASP A 71 7.61 -6.55 -23.00
C ASP A 71 6.89 -5.40 -22.31
N LEU A 72 7.58 -4.27 -22.16
CA LEU A 72 7.01 -3.02 -21.71
C LEU A 72 7.43 -1.90 -22.66
N SER A 73 6.49 -1.06 -23.04
CA SER A 73 6.76 0.19 -23.76
C SER A 73 5.91 1.32 -23.21
N SER A 74 6.42 2.55 -23.22
CA SER A 74 5.66 3.74 -22.84
C SER A 74 5.18 4.50 -24.07
N ALA A 75 4.02 5.17 -23.96
CA ALA A 75 3.48 6.03 -25.01
C ALA A 75 4.27 7.35 -25.17
N SER A 76 4.99 7.76 -24.13
CA SER A 76 5.86 8.93 -24.10
C SER A 76 7.12 8.64 -23.28
N GLN A 77 8.15 9.45 -23.46
CA GLN A 77 9.36 9.43 -22.62
C GLN A 77 9.38 10.56 -21.58
N SER A 78 8.40 11.48 -21.61
CA SER A 78 8.20 12.47 -20.57
C SER A 78 6.72 12.68 -20.24
N VAL A 79 6.43 13.10 -19.01
CA VAL A 79 5.10 13.41 -18.48
C VAL A 79 5.20 14.57 -17.49
N PRO A 80 4.23 15.51 -17.43
CA PRO A 80 4.29 16.55 -16.42
C PRO A 80 4.06 16.01 -15.01
N VAL A 81 4.52 16.71 -13.98
CA VAL A 81 4.12 16.42 -12.58
C VAL A 81 2.60 16.43 -12.46
N GLY A 82 2.02 15.33 -11.98
CA GLY A 82 0.56 15.12 -11.93
C GLY A 82 -0.11 14.86 -13.28
N GLY A 83 0.67 14.65 -14.33
CA GLY A 83 0.19 14.14 -15.61
C GLY A 83 -0.06 12.64 -15.60
N SER A 84 -0.30 12.08 -16.78
CA SER A 84 -0.53 10.65 -16.95
C SER A 84 0.37 10.07 -18.03
N LEU A 85 0.89 8.88 -17.78
CA LEU A 85 1.66 8.10 -18.74
C LEU A 85 1.00 6.73 -18.96
N GLU A 86 0.76 6.41 -20.22
CA GLU A 86 0.26 5.11 -20.65
C GLU A 86 1.44 4.18 -20.97
N PHE A 87 1.37 2.96 -20.46
CA PHE A 87 2.28 1.88 -20.75
C PHE A 87 1.55 0.74 -21.44
N THR A 88 2.15 0.19 -22.49
CA THR A 88 1.72 -1.06 -23.10
C THR A 88 2.52 -2.20 -22.50
N ALA A 89 1.86 -3.05 -21.73
CA ALA A 89 2.41 -4.22 -21.09
C ALA A 89 2.04 -5.48 -21.87
N LYS A 90 3.00 -6.38 -22.09
CA LYS A 90 2.77 -7.63 -22.82
C LYS A 90 3.34 -8.84 -22.10
N ILE A 91 2.57 -9.92 -22.10
CA ILE A 91 3.02 -11.27 -21.76
C ILE A 91 3.06 -12.07 -23.05
N VAL A 92 4.18 -12.73 -23.35
CA VAL A 92 4.34 -13.59 -24.53
C VAL A 92 4.63 -15.00 -24.07
N HIS A 93 3.96 -15.99 -24.66
CA HIS A 93 4.24 -17.39 -24.37
C HIS A 93 5.23 -17.99 -25.37
N ASP A 94 6.45 -18.24 -24.88
CA ASP A 94 7.58 -18.78 -25.63
C ASP A 94 7.73 -20.31 -25.46
N GLY A 95 7.02 -20.90 -24.49
CA GLY A 95 7.03 -22.33 -24.21
C GLY A 95 6.40 -23.20 -25.32
N SER A 96 6.59 -24.51 -25.21
CA SER A 96 5.99 -25.50 -26.12
C SER A 96 4.61 -26.00 -25.69
N ASP A 97 4.40 -26.15 -24.38
CA ASP A 97 3.16 -26.70 -23.81
C ASP A 97 2.27 -25.57 -23.32
N SER A 98 0.95 -25.72 -23.44
CA SER A 98 0.03 -24.75 -22.84
C SER A 98 0.13 -24.71 -21.32
N CYS A 99 -0.05 -23.52 -20.76
CA CYS A 99 0.04 -23.29 -19.32
C CYS A 99 -0.84 -22.13 -18.86
N LEU A 100 -1.04 -22.02 -17.55
CA LEU A 100 -1.82 -20.95 -16.91
C LEU A 100 -0.90 -19.86 -16.34
N VAL A 101 -1.26 -18.59 -16.53
CA VAL A 101 -0.60 -17.43 -15.91
C VAL A 101 -1.63 -16.40 -15.48
N ASP A 102 -1.42 -15.73 -14.34
CA ASP A 102 -2.23 -14.58 -13.96
C ASP A 102 -1.77 -13.33 -14.72
N GLY A 103 -2.60 -12.87 -15.66
CA GLY A 103 -2.37 -11.65 -16.43
C GLY A 103 -2.99 -10.40 -15.81
N SER A 104 -3.54 -10.46 -14.60
CA SER A 104 -4.00 -9.28 -13.86
C SER A 104 -2.83 -8.38 -13.46
N ASP A 105 -3.12 -7.20 -12.93
CA ASP A 105 -2.09 -6.28 -12.44
C ASP A 105 -1.46 -6.72 -11.10
N ALA A 106 -2.05 -7.73 -10.44
CA ALA A 106 -1.46 -8.47 -9.32
C ALA A 106 -0.54 -9.59 -9.80
N GLY A 107 -0.81 -10.19 -10.97
CA GLY A 107 -0.01 -11.25 -11.57
C GLY A 107 1.16 -10.71 -12.40
N ARG A 108 0.88 -9.79 -13.31
CA ARG A 108 1.83 -9.00 -14.10
C ARG A 108 1.95 -7.60 -13.49
N VAL A 109 2.94 -7.45 -12.62
CA VAL A 109 3.12 -6.26 -11.80
C VAL A 109 3.98 -5.24 -12.54
N LEU A 110 3.44 -4.04 -12.75
CA LEU A 110 4.20 -2.85 -13.12
C LEU A 110 4.81 -2.23 -11.86
N THR A 111 6.13 -2.08 -11.86
CA THR A 111 6.87 -1.37 -10.80
C THR A 111 7.56 -0.16 -11.40
N ILE A 112 7.42 0.99 -10.76
CA ILE A 112 8.12 2.22 -11.13
C ILE A 112 9.05 2.61 -9.99
N THR A 113 10.31 2.89 -10.32
CA THR A 113 11.35 3.25 -9.36
C THR A 113 11.98 4.60 -9.66
N SER A 114 12.38 5.31 -8.61
CA SER A 114 13.32 6.44 -8.67
C SER A 114 14.63 6.02 -7.99
N GLY A 115 15.69 5.83 -8.78
CA GLY A 115 16.91 5.19 -8.29
C GLY A 115 16.63 3.76 -7.78
N GLN A 116 16.84 3.52 -6.49
CA GLN A 116 16.59 2.22 -5.84
C GLN A 116 15.22 2.16 -5.14
N GLN A 117 14.49 3.27 -5.08
CA GLN A 117 13.22 3.36 -4.35
C GLN A 117 12.05 3.05 -5.28
N THR A 118 11.20 2.10 -4.90
CA THR A 118 9.91 1.89 -5.56
C THR A 118 8.96 3.02 -5.18
N VAL A 119 8.44 3.74 -6.17
CA VAL A 119 7.46 4.81 -5.98
C VAL A 119 6.04 4.34 -6.27
N TYR A 120 5.90 3.37 -7.19
CA TYR A 120 4.60 2.85 -7.58
C TYR A 120 4.66 1.35 -7.86
N THR A 121 3.61 0.64 -7.46
CA THR A 121 3.33 -0.73 -7.89
C THR A 121 1.86 -0.90 -8.25
N SER A 122 1.57 -1.55 -9.38
CA SER A 122 0.20 -1.87 -9.78
C SER A 122 -0.46 -2.92 -8.89
N ALA A 123 0.35 -3.73 -8.19
CA ALA A 123 -0.14 -4.84 -7.38
C ALA A 123 -0.98 -4.39 -6.16
N LEU A 124 -0.80 -3.15 -5.69
CA LEU A 124 -1.48 -2.66 -4.49
C LEU A 124 -3.01 -2.59 -4.68
N CYS A 125 -3.46 -2.23 -5.88
CA CYS A 125 -4.86 -1.98 -6.21
C CYS A 125 -5.49 -3.06 -7.10
N ALA A 126 -4.75 -4.12 -7.41
CA ALA A 126 -5.28 -5.21 -8.21
C ALA A 126 -6.28 -6.05 -7.38
N THR A 127 -7.54 -6.07 -7.79
CA THR A 127 -8.64 -6.72 -7.06
C THR A 127 -8.91 -8.15 -7.51
N ASP A 128 -8.77 -8.42 -8.81
CA ASP A 128 -9.20 -9.67 -9.40
C ASP A 128 -8.06 -10.36 -10.16
N SER A 129 -7.86 -11.65 -9.88
CA SER A 129 -6.97 -12.48 -10.69
C SER A 129 -7.56 -12.69 -12.08
N ARG A 130 -6.73 -12.65 -13.11
CA ARG A 130 -7.12 -12.92 -14.50
C ARG A 130 -6.28 -14.06 -15.03
N MET A 131 -6.72 -15.29 -14.76
CA MET A 131 -6.05 -16.49 -15.23
C MET A 131 -6.19 -16.64 -16.75
N LEU A 132 -5.07 -16.66 -17.44
CA LEU A 132 -4.95 -16.86 -18.87
C LEU A 132 -4.41 -18.25 -19.15
N LEU A 133 -5.12 -19.00 -19.99
CA LEU A 133 -4.58 -20.18 -20.63
C LEU A 133 -3.82 -19.74 -21.87
N MET A 134 -2.49 -19.83 -21.84
CA MET A 134 -1.64 -19.45 -22.95
C MET A 134 -1.04 -20.69 -23.62
N ALA A 135 -0.98 -20.68 -24.93
CA ALA A 135 -0.30 -21.63 -25.79
C ALA A 135 0.84 -20.95 -26.56
N LYS A 136 1.64 -21.75 -27.25
CA LYS A 136 2.79 -21.26 -28.02
C LYS A 136 2.42 -20.12 -28.98
N GLY A 137 3.05 -18.96 -28.79
CA GLY A 137 2.85 -17.78 -29.62
C GLY A 137 1.73 -16.85 -29.16
N ASP A 138 0.96 -17.23 -28.14
CA ASP A 138 -0.06 -16.37 -27.56
C ASP A 138 0.58 -15.13 -26.93
N LYS A 139 -0.17 -14.03 -27.00
CA LYS A 139 0.21 -12.74 -26.44
C LYS A 139 -0.97 -12.15 -25.70
N ASP A 140 -0.73 -11.72 -24.48
CA ASP A 140 -1.64 -10.85 -23.76
C ASP A 140 -1.08 -9.44 -23.76
N ILE A 141 -1.86 -8.46 -24.22
CA ILE A 141 -1.47 -7.05 -24.30
C ILE A 141 -2.46 -6.24 -23.48
N GLN A 142 -1.96 -5.42 -22.56
CA GLN A 142 -2.76 -4.55 -21.69
C GLN A 142 -2.19 -3.13 -21.69
N GLN A 143 -3.08 -2.15 -21.58
CA GLN A 143 -2.70 -0.76 -21.34
C GLN A 143 -2.77 -0.49 -19.84
N LEU A 144 -1.70 0.06 -19.28
CA LEU A 144 -1.57 0.43 -17.89
C LEU A 144 -1.35 1.93 -17.80
N LYS A 145 -2.23 2.60 -17.08
CA LYS A 145 -2.17 4.04 -16.86
C LYS A 145 -1.52 4.33 -15.52
N TRP A 146 -0.58 5.27 -15.49
CA TRP A 146 0.00 5.79 -14.27
C TRP A 146 -0.10 7.31 -14.22
N ASN A 147 -0.72 7.86 -13.17
CA ASN A 147 -1.04 9.29 -13.05
C ASN A 147 0.08 10.11 -12.34
N ALA A 148 1.34 9.68 -12.47
CA ALA A 148 2.47 10.31 -11.78
C ALA A 148 2.26 10.41 -10.25
N ASP A 149 1.59 9.40 -9.68
CA ASP A 149 1.28 9.28 -8.26
C ASP A 149 2.11 8.17 -7.61
N SER A 150 2.44 8.34 -6.34
CA SER A 150 3.20 7.40 -5.53
C SER A 150 2.28 6.64 -4.58
N ASN A 151 2.41 5.32 -4.56
CA ASN A 151 1.77 4.46 -3.56
C ASN A 151 2.78 3.75 -2.64
N ALA A 152 4.04 4.21 -2.64
CA ALA A 152 5.13 3.58 -1.87
C ALA A 152 4.90 3.50 -0.36
N ALA A 153 4.15 4.45 0.21
CA ALA A 153 3.86 4.51 1.65
C ALA A 153 2.55 3.80 2.03
N LEU A 154 1.78 3.32 1.05
CA LEU A 154 0.47 2.74 1.26
C LEU A 154 0.57 1.23 1.48
N THR A 155 -0.21 0.72 2.44
CA THR A 155 -0.31 -0.73 2.73
C THR A 155 -1.57 -1.35 2.15
N GLU A 156 -2.55 -0.53 1.76
CA GLU A 156 -3.79 -0.93 1.14
C GLU A 156 -4.14 0.04 -0.01
N CYS A 157 -4.98 -0.41 -0.93
CA CYS A 157 -5.46 0.45 -2.00
C CYS A 157 -6.44 1.49 -1.46
N THR A 158 -6.11 2.77 -1.66
CA THR A 158 -6.98 3.92 -1.34
C THR A 158 -7.32 4.69 -2.61
N ASP A 159 -8.14 5.73 -2.50
CA ASP A 159 -8.44 6.62 -3.63
C ASP A 159 -7.14 7.27 -4.15
N GLU A 160 -6.87 7.08 -5.45
CA GLU A 160 -5.67 7.62 -6.12
C GLU A 160 -5.63 9.15 -6.09
N ALA A 161 -6.78 9.82 -5.94
CA ALA A 161 -6.84 11.27 -5.78
C ALA A 161 -6.09 11.78 -4.55
N ASP A 162 -5.99 10.96 -3.50
CA ASP A 162 -5.30 11.28 -2.24
C ASP A 162 -3.82 10.89 -2.25
N TRP A 163 -3.35 10.24 -3.33
CA TRP A 163 -1.97 9.76 -3.40
C TRP A 163 -1.00 10.92 -3.60
N PRO A 164 0.17 10.89 -2.95
CA PRO A 164 1.19 11.90 -3.16
C PRO A 164 1.74 11.84 -4.58
N ARG A 165 1.77 12.99 -5.24
CA ARG A 165 2.41 13.16 -6.56
C ARG A 165 3.90 12.87 -6.45
N VAL A 166 4.48 12.24 -7.47
CA VAL A 166 5.93 12.12 -7.56
C VAL A 166 6.56 13.45 -7.95
N ASN A 167 7.82 13.66 -7.55
CA ASN A 167 8.56 14.87 -7.92
C ASN A 167 9.08 14.78 -9.36
N ALA A 168 9.45 15.93 -9.94
CA ALA A 168 10.21 15.93 -11.19
C ALA A 168 11.52 15.14 -11.04
N GLY A 169 11.88 14.37 -12.06
CA GLY A 169 13.04 13.48 -12.02
C GLY A 169 13.00 12.36 -13.05
N THR A 170 13.99 11.48 -12.98
CA THR A 170 14.09 10.30 -13.84
C THR A 170 13.54 9.07 -13.13
N TYR A 171 12.74 8.30 -13.85
CA TYR A 171 12.08 7.11 -13.35
C TYR A 171 12.31 5.93 -14.29
N VAL A 172 12.21 4.73 -13.74
CA VAL A 172 12.33 3.47 -14.48
C VAL A 172 11.09 2.63 -14.21
N ALA A 173 10.37 2.26 -15.25
CA ALA A 173 9.28 1.31 -15.20
C ALA A 173 9.76 -0.08 -15.65
N GLN A 174 9.31 -1.12 -14.97
CA GLN A 174 9.61 -2.50 -15.33
C GLN A 174 8.45 -3.43 -14.96
N LEU A 175 8.17 -4.41 -15.81
CA LEU A 175 7.22 -5.47 -15.49
C LEU A 175 7.92 -6.64 -14.81
N SER A 176 7.19 -7.34 -13.95
CA SER A 176 7.57 -8.65 -13.43
C SER A 176 6.34 -9.55 -13.24
N LEU A 177 6.54 -10.86 -13.17
CA LEU A 177 5.49 -11.80 -12.78
C LEU A 177 5.56 -12.10 -11.28
N LYS A 178 4.44 -12.03 -10.57
CA LYS A 178 4.37 -12.32 -9.13
C LYS A 178 4.86 -13.72 -8.79
N ASP A 179 4.43 -14.72 -9.54
CA ASP A 179 4.82 -16.13 -9.31
C ASP A 179 6.25 -16.44 -9.80
N HIS A 180 6.79 -15.61 -10.70
CA HIS A 180 8.13 -15.75 -11.27
C HIS A 180 8.86 -14.40 -11.32
N PRO A 181 9.28 -13.83 -10.18
CA PRO A 181 9.79 -12.44 -10.10
C PRO A 181 11.11 -12.19 -10.83
N LYS A 182 11.76 -13.26 -11.30
CA LYS A 182 12.95 -13.21 -12.15
C LYS A 182 12.61 -12.97 -13.63
N VAL A 183 11.39 -13.26 -14.06
CA VAL A 183 10.89 -12.90 -15.39
C VAL A 183 10.56 -11.43 -15.36
N LYS A 184 11.33 -10.64 -16.10
CA LYS A 184 11.21 -9.18 -16.14
C LYS A 184 11.25 -8.70 -17.58
N SER A 185 10.57 -7.60 -17.86
CA SER A 185 10.75 -6.89 -19.13
C SER A 185 12.07 -6.13 -19.12
N ASP A 186 12.48 -5.67 -20.30
CA ASP A 186 13.45 -4.59 -20.38
C ASP A 186 12.93 -3.35 -19.63
N PRO A 187 13.83 -2.58 -18.96
CA PRO A 187 13.44 -1.38 -18.24
C PRO A 187 13.12 -0.24 -19.21
N VAL A 188 12.04 0.49 -18.92
CA VAL A 188 11.66 1.70 -19.65
C VAL A 188 12.00 2.92 -18.81
N THR A 189 12.95 3.73 -19.27
CA THR A 189 13.35 4.98 -18.61
C THR A 189 12.57 6.16 -19.18
N PHE A 190 12.04 7.02 -18.31
CA PHE A 190 11.29 8.21 -18.69
C PHE A 190 11.49 9.32 -17.64
N THR A 191 11.06 10.55 -17.94
CA THR A 191 11.14 11.69 -17.04
C THR A 191 9.77 12.19 -16.59
N VAL A 192 9.71 12.71 -15.37
CA VAL A 192 8.61 13.55 -14.89
C VAL A 192 9.15 14.98 -14.82
N GLU A 193 8.45 15.95 -15.39
CA GLU A 193 8.91 17.35 -15.51
C GLU A 193 7.86 18.42 -15.15
#